data_AF-A0A3P6ABK1-F1
#
_entry.id   AF-A0A3P6ABK1-F1
#
_cell.length_a   1.000
_cell.length_b   1.000
_cell.length_c   1.000
_cell.angle_alpha   90.00
_cell.angle_beta   90.00
_cell.angle_gamma   90.00
#
_symmetry.space_group_name_H-M   'P 1'
#
loop_
_entity.id
_entity.type
_entity.pdbx_description
1 polymer ?
#
loop_
_entity_poly.entity_id
_entity_poly.type
_entity_poly.pdbx_seq_one_letter_code
_entity_poly.pdbx_strand_id
1 'polypeptide(L)'
;MDMISQLPEDLLLRILSELPTANDVVATMVLSKRWQPLWKSVPKLVFDDDDDDSYQNIDTRRFSRFVDYFLILHEAPIDTLHFELTQTFDVLDIVLWITIAVQRRVRYLKINIDCASSTTPVILPRSLYKCCGMLVTLNLTSVTLTDASTLPSFSTLKTLRLLSVKYPGDEFVRRLLSSCHVLEDLEVEQCNDDNVTIFTVKVPSLRTASLYKASDRCTEDEDGFVIDAPSLGLLKLYDYSGSFCIVEKDMPNIIDADVFVNHYPSTEILSSITSVKRLDLCLSYSKVLIIPSSERDAYSDGSVFHRLVHLKICTCATEWLNLLMCVLRDSPKLRAIKLRQCHDIRDDQPRPCWNEPKSVPECLISSLETLKWVNYQGTEEEKEVAAFILRNGRCLKKVAISSEATDSDKKLEMLKELSLFSRRSPNCHLAFD
;
A
#
# COMPACT_ATOMS: atom_id res chain seq x y z
N MET A 1 -14.11 47.37 6.25
CA MET A 1 -12.70 47.36 5.84
C MET A 1 -12.31 45.92 5.62
N ASP A 2 -11.63 45.62 4.52
CA ASP A 2 -11.05 44.30 4.31
C ASP A 2 -9.81 44.15 5.22
N MET A 3 -10.00 43.50 6.37
CA MET A 3 -8.95 43.27 7.36
C MET A 3 -7.92 42.22 6.87
N ILE A 4 -8.32 41.31 5.98
CA ILE A 4 -7.44 40.26 5.47
C ILE A 4 -6.44 40.89 4.50
N SER A 5 -6.89 41.82 3.64
CA SER A 5 -6.00 42.62 2.78
C SER A 5 -4.97 43.47 3.54
N GLN A 6 -5.02 43.59 4.87
CA GLN A 6 -4.00 44.29 5.66
C GLN A 6 -2.84 43.40 6.12
N LEU A 7 -2.98 42.07 6.01
CA LEU A 7 -1.94 41.13 6.42
C LEU A 7 -0.64 41.29 5.60
N PRO A 8 0.53 40.92 6.15
CA PRO A 8 1.77 40.81 5.37
C PRO A 8 1.63 39.85 4.18
N GLU A 9 2.37 40.12 3.11
CA GLU A 9 2.30 39.33 1.86
C GLU A 9 2.59 37.84 2.09
N ASP A 10 3.58 37.52 2.92
CA ASP A 10 3.92 36.13 3.27
C ASP A 10 2.73 35.37 3.89
N LEU A 11 1.90 36.06 4.69
CA LEU A 11 0.70 35.45 5.26
C LEU A 11 -0.40 35.28 4.21
N LEU A 12 -0.52 36.22 3.28
CA LEU A 12 -1.46 36.09 2.16
C LEU A 12 -1.07 34.93 1.25
N LEU A 13 0.21 34.78 0.90
CA LEU A 13 0.71 33.65 0.11
C LEU A 13 0.52 32.31 0.83
N ARG A 14 0.66 32.30 2.16
CA ARG A 14 0.35 31.13 2.97
C ARG A 14 -1.14 30.79 2.92
N ILE A 15 -2.03 31.78 3.07
CA ILE A 15 -3.48 31.58 2.92
C ILE A 15 -3.81 31.01 1.54
N LEU A 16 -3.23 31.59 0.47
CA LEU A 16 -3.45 31.12 -0.90
C LEU A 16 -2.92 29.69 -1.13
N SER A 17 -1.85 29.29 -0.44
CA SER A 17 -1.30 27.92 -0.55
C SER A 17 -2.17 26.86 0.14
N GLU A 18 -3.06 27.28 1.04
CA GLU A 18 -4.06 26.40 1.67
C GLU A 18 -5.34 26.28 0.83
N LEU A 19 -5.48 27.07 -0.25
CA LEU A 19 -6.62 26.92 -1.16
C LEU A 19 -6.53 25.59 -1.92
N PRO A 20 -7.68 24.95 -2.22
CA PRO A 20 -7.71 23.65 -2.87
C PRO A 20 -7.10 23.66 -4.26
N THR A 21 -7.42 24.66 -5.09
CA THR A 21 -7.01 24.72 -6.51
C THR A 21 -6.42 26.06 -6.92
N ALA A 22 -5.70 26.07 -8.03
CA ALA A 22 -5.23 27.29 -8.68
C ALA A 22 -6.39 28.18 -9.18
N ASN A 23 -7.55 27.60 -9.51
CA ASN A 23 -8.76 28.35 -9.85
C ASN A 23 -9.23 29.20 -8.66
N ASP A 24 -9.26 28.63 -7.45
CA ASP A 24 -9.60 29.35 -6.22
C ASP A 24 -8.60 30.49 -5.95
N VAL A 25 -7.32 30.24 -6.18
CA VAL A 25 -6.26 31.25 -6.04
C VAL A 25 -6.51 32.43 -6.96
N VAL A 26 -6.82 32.21 -8.24
CA VAL A 26 -7.13 33.29 -9.19
C VAL A 26 -8.44 33.99 -8.83
N ALA A 27 -9.45 33.25 -8.33
CA ALA A 27 -10.71 33.83 -7.90
C ALA A 27 -10.52 34.88 -6.79
N THR A 28 -9.50 34.74 -5.92
CA THR A 28 -9.21 35.75 -4.87
C THR A 28 -8.80 37.12 -5.42
N MET A 29 -8.41 37.23 -6.71
CA MET A 29 -8.03 38.49 -7.33
C MET A 29 -9.14 39.55 -7.32
N VAL A 30 -10.41 39.13 -7.18
CA VAL A 30 -11.57 40.04 -7.13
C VAL A 30 -11.76 40.68 -5.74
N LEU A 31 -11.10 40.16 -4.69
CA LEU A 31 -11.24 40.65 -3.32
C LEU A 31 -10.70 42.07 -3.18
N SER A 32 -9.50 42.33 -3.72
CA SER A 32 -8.93 43.68 -3.79
C SER A 32 -7.77 43.75 -4.78
N LYS A 33 -7.37 44.97 -5.16
CA LYS A 33 -6.20 45.21 -6.02
C LYS A 33 -4.90 44.59 -5.48
N ARG A 34 -4.81 44.37 -4.15
CA ARG A 34 -3.64 43.77 -3.51
C ARG A 34 -3.50 42.28 -3.80
N TRP A 35 -4.60 41.57 -4.08
CA TRP A 35 -4.58 40.13 -4.36
C TRP A 35 -4.24 39.81 -5.81
N GLN A 36 -4.45 40.76 -6.72
CA GLN A 36 -4.23 40.58 -8.16
C GLN A 36 -2.84 40.05 -8.56
N PRO A 37 -1.71 40.47 -7.95
CA PRO A 37 -0.40 39.92 -8.32
C PRO A 37 -0.05 38.63 -7.56
N LEU A 38 -0.73 38.29 -6.45
CA LEU A 38 -0.25 37.28 -5.50
C LEU A 38 -0.23 35.86 -6.09
N TRP A 39 -1.16 35.52 -6.98
CA TRP A 39 -1.22 34.20 -7.62
C TRP A 39 0.08 33.84 -8.37
N LYS A 40 0.82 34.83 -8.85
CA LYS A 40 2.12 34.66 -9.52
C LYS A 40 3.27 34.25 -8.59
N SER A 41 3.01 34.27 -7.28
CA SER A 41 4.01 34.03 -6.23
C SER A 41 3.61 32.92 -5.26
N VAL A 42 2.50 32.21 -5.51
CA VAL A 42 2.04 31.12 -4.66
C VAL A 42 2.94 29.88 -4.82
N PRO A 43 3.57 29.39 -3.75
CA PRO A 43 4.53 28.28 -3.82
C PRO A 43 3.89 26.90 -4.03
N LYS A 44 2.60 26.73 -3.72
CA LYS A 44 1.87 25.47 -3.88
C LYS A 44 0.73 25.65 -4.88
N LEU A 45 0.80 24.90 -5.96
CA LEU A 45 -0.16 24.95 -7.06
C LEU A 45 -0.80 23.58 -7.27
N VAL A 46 -2.12 23.55 -7.30
CA VAL A 46 -2.91 22.35 -7.58
C VAL A 46 -3.82 22.68 -8.76
N PHE A 47 -3.62 21.97 -9.87
CA PHE A 47 -4.46 22.04 -11.04
C PHE A 47 -5.33 20.80 -11.05
N ASP A 48 -6.64 21.00 -10.96
CA ASP A 48 -7.63 19.95 -10.85
C ASP A 48 -8.64 20.11 -12.00
N ASP A 49 -8.68 19.12 -12.88
CA ASP A 49 -9.59 19.02 -14.02
C ASP A 49 -10.91 18.36 -13.58
N ASP A 50 -11.51 18.86 -12.49
CA ASP A 50 -12.72 18.32 -11.90
C ASP A 50 -13.93 18.71 -12.76
N ASP A 51 -14.46 17.72 -13.49
CA ASP A 51 -15.48 17.85 -14.54
C ASP A 51 -16.89 17.71 -13.92
N ASP A 52 -17.39 18.74 -13.22
CA ASP A 52 -18.77 18.76 -12.68
C ASP A 52 -19.83 18.97 -13.80
N ASP A 53 -19.40 19.27 -15.02
CA ASP A 53 -20.29 19.43 -16.18
C ASP A 53 -19.99 18.37 -17.23
N SER A 54 -20.80 17.31 -17.23
CA SER A 54 -20.72 16.12 -18.05
C SER A 54 -20.88 16.35 -19.57
N TYR A 55 -20.04 17.16 -20.22
CA TYR A 55 -19.94 17.32 -21.67
C TYR A 55 -18.64 18.08 -22.03
N GLN A 56 -17.64 17.42 -22.66
CA GLN A 56 -16.84 17.89 -23.84
C GLN A 56 -15.29 17.85 -23.77
N ASN A 57 -14.67 17.42 -24.89
CA ASN A 57 -13.31 17.81 -25.35
C ASN A 57 -13.02 19.33 -25.41
N ILE A 58 -14.04 20.19 -25.27
CA ILE A 58 -13.93 21.64 -25.34
C ILE A 58 -13.43 22.20 -24.01
N ASP A 59 -13.70 21.52 -22.88
CA ASP A 59 -13.28 22.00 -21.58
C ASP A 59 -11.80 21.69 -21.30
N THR A 60 -11.31 20.53 -21.76
CA THR A 60 -9.89 20.12 -21.69
C THR A 60 -8.96 21.21 -22.23
N ARG A 61 -9.34 21.81 -23.37
CA ARG A 61 -8.53 22.85 -24.02
C ARG A 61 -8.62 24.19 -23.31
N ARG A 62 -9.70 24.47 -22.59
CA ARG A 62 -9.80 25.66 -21.74
C ARG A 62 -8.93 25.49 -20.51
N PHE A 63 -9.02 24.33 -19.87
CA PHE A 63 -8.17 23.96 -18.74
C PHE A 63 -6.70 24.02 -19.13
N SER A 64 -6.29 23.37 -20.23
CA SER A 64 -4.88 23.37 -20.63
C SER A 64 -4.35 24.77 -20.91
N ARG A 65 -5.14 25.62 -21.59
CA ARG A 65 -4.79 27.04 -21.79
C ARG A 65 -4.71 27.83 -20.49
N PHE A 66 -5.55 27.54 -19.51
CA PHE A 66 -5.49 28.15 -18.19
C PHE A 66 -4.18 27.75 -17.48
N VAL A 67 -3.87 26.46 -17.45
CA VAL A 67 -2.63 25.92 -16.86
C VAL A 67 -1.41 26.54 -17.54
N ASP A 68 -1.36 26.54 -18.87
CA ASP A 68 -0.29 27.15 -19.66
C ASP A 68 -0.09 28.62 -19.28
N TYR A 69 -1.17 29.40 -19.31
CA TYR A 69 -1.13 30.82 -19.01
C TYR A 69 -0.66 31.07 -17.58
N PHE A 70 -1.17 30.29 -16.62
CA PHE A 70 -0.80 30.40 -15.22
C PHE A 70 0.69 30.09 -15.03
N LEU A 71 1.16 28.95 -15.54
CA LEU A 71 2.55 28.50 -15.37
C LEU A 71 3.55 29.41 -16.08
N ILE A 72 3.23 29.90 -17.29
CA ILE A 72 4.09 30.84 -18.04
C ILE A 72 4.26 32.17 -17.30
N LEU A 73 3.18 32.67 -16.68
CA LEU A 73 3.19 33.96 -15.99
C LEU A 73 3.56 33.85 -14.51
N HIS A 74 3.71 32.65 -13.97
CA HIS A 74 4.15 32.44 -12.61
C HIS A 74 5.63 32.81 -12.49
N GLU A 75 5.95 33.76 -11.61
CA GLU A 75 7.27 34.40 -11.53
C GLU A 75 8.13 33.83 -10.39
N ALA A 76 7.52 33.30 -9.32
CA ALA A 76 8.23 32.79 -8.15
C ALA A 76 8.65 31.30 -8.26
N PRO A 77 9.51 30.81 -7.36
CA PRO A 77 9.76 29.38 -7.22
C PRO A 77 8.49 28.63 -6.81
N ILE A 78 8.26 27.48 -7.44
CA ILE A 78 7.15 26.58 -7.10
C ILE A 78 7.74 25.47 -6.26
N ASP A 79 7.25 25.30 -5.03
CA ASP A 79 7.68 24.21 -4.15
C ASP A 79 6.90 22.93 -4.45
N THR A 80 5.58 23.07 -4.65
CA THR A 80 4.64 21.95 -4.82
C THR A 80 3.77 22.18 -6.05
N LEU A 81 3.72 21.19 -6.94
CA LEU A 81 2.94 21.23 -8.18
C LEU A 81 2.17 19.92 -8.35
N HIS A 82 0.84 20.00 -8.32
CA HIS A 82 -0.05 18.86 -8.51
C HIS A 82 -0.88 19.05 -9.76
N PHE A 83 -1.04 17.95 -10.49
CA PHE A 83 -1.98 17.82 -11.59
C PHE A 83 -2.90 16.64 -11.27
N GLU A 84 -4.18 16.90 -11.08
CA GLU A 84 -5.26 15.92 -11.06
C GLU A 84 -5.99 16.07 -12.40
N LEU A 85 -5.82 15.09 -13.29
CA LEU A 85 -6.27 15.16 -14.68
C LEU A 85 -7.29 14.05 -14.91
N THR A 86 -8.49 14.37 -15.40
CA THR A 86 -9.57 13.39 -15.63
C THR A 86 -9.56 12.78 -17.03
N GLN A 87 -8.70 13.30 -17.91
CA GLN A 87 -8.62 12.91 -19.31
C GLN A 87 -7.20 13.09 -19.87
N THR A 88 -7.01 12.65 -21.11
CA THR A 88 -5.71 12.75 -21.80
C THR A 88 -5.52 14.14 -22.39
N PHE A 89 -4.40 14.76 -22.06
CA PHE A 89 -4.00 16.05 -22.59
C PHE A 89 -3.06 15.90 -23.79
N ASP A 90 -2.92 16.97 -24.58
CA ASP A 90 -1.93 17.00 -25.65
C ASP A 90 -0.52 16.78 -25.05
N VAL A 91 0.28 15.95 -25.70
CA VAL A 91 1.67 15.69 -25.31
C VAL A 91 2.45 17.00 -25.20
N LEU A 92 2.15 17.98 -26.04
CA LEU A 92 2.78 19.29 -26.01
C LEU A 92 2.48 20.08 -24.73
N ASP A 93 1.25 19.99 -24.22
CA ASP A 93 0.83 20.65 -22.98
C ASP A 93 1.60 20.04 -21.80
N ILE A 94 1.63 18.71 -21.71
CA ILE A 94 2.40 17.99 -20.69
C ILE A 94 3.89 18.31 -20.77
N VAL A 95 4.46 18.38 -21.98
CA VAL A 95 5.86 18.78 -22.20
C VAL A 95 6.13 20.17 -21.64
N LEU A 96 5.24 21.13 -21.89
CA LEU A 96 5.35 22.49 -21.39
C LEU A 96 5.29 22.52 -19.85
N TRP A 97 4.30 21.86 -19.25
CA TRP A 97 4.10 21.86 -17.80
C TRP A 97 5.29 21.25 -17.05
N ILE A 98 5.77 20.10 -17.52
CA ILE A 98 6.97 19.47 -16.96
C ILE A 98 8.20 20.37 -17.14
N THR A 99 8.35 21.01 -18.30
CA THR A 99 9.49 21.91 -18.54
C THR A 99 9.48 23.09 -17.57
N ILE A 100 8.32 23.67 -17.28
CA ILE A 100 8.19 24.74 -16.30
C ILE A 100 8.46 24.22 -14.88
N ALA A 101 7.97 23.02 -14.52
CA ALA A 101 8.27 22.39 -13.24
C ALA A 101 9.79 22.22 -13.02
N VAL A 102 10.53 21.78 -14.05
CA VAL A 102 12.00 21.69 -14.04
C VAL A 102 12.61 23.08 -13.79
N GLN A 103 12.20 24.08 -14.57
CA GLN A 103 12.74 25.44 -14.50
C GLN A 103 12.50 26.11 -13.13
N ARG A 104 11.37 25.81 -12.50
CA ARG A 104 10.96 26.34 -11.19
C ARG A 104 11.49 25.53 -10.01
N ARG A 105 12.25 24.45 -10.26
CA ARG A 105 12.92 23.61 -9.26
C ARG A 105 11.96 23.03 -8.22
N VAL A 106 10.84 22.50 -8.70
CA VAL A 106 9.79 21.89 -7.89
C VAL A 106 10.35 20.80 -6.98
N ARG A 107 9.93 20.79 -5.71
CA ARG A 107 10.32 19.78 -4.72
C ARG A 107 9.31 18.66 -4.59
N TYR A 108 8.03 18.96 -4.79
CA TYR A 108 6.96 17.98 -4.78
C TYR A 108 6.20 18.03 -6.11
N LEU A 109 6.24 16.95 -6.87
CA LEU A 109 5.52 16.82 -8.13
C LEU A 109 4.55 15.63 -8.05
N LYS A 110 3.26 15.90 -8.22
CA LYS A 110 2.22 14.87 -8.37
C LYS A 110 1.55 15.02 -9.73
N ILE A 111 1.47 13.93 -10.47
CA ILE A 111 0.71 13.82 -11.72
C ILE A 111 -0.18 12.61 -11.57
N ASN A 112 -1.47 12.85 -11.43
CA ASN A 112 -2.48 11.83 -11.37
C ASN A 112 -3.40 11.96 -12.57
N ILE A 113 -3.65 10.84 -13.23
CA ILE A 113 -4.53 10.77 -14.38
C ILE A 113 -5.59 9.73 -14.08
N ASP A 114 -6.78 10.20 -13.73
CA ASP A 114 -7.94 9.34 -13.53
C ASP A 114 -8.52 9.01 -14.91
N CYS A 115 -8.29 7.79 -15.40
CA CYS A 115 -8.67 7.42 -16.75
C CYS A 115 -9.38 6.07 -16.79
N ALA A 116 -10.67 6.08 -16.44
CA ALA A 116 -11.56 4.94 -16.68
C ALA A 116 -11.90 4.75 -18.18
N SER A 117 -11.60 5.71 -19.06
CA SER A 117 -12.20 5.79 -20.40
C SER A 117 -11.25 6.13 -21.57
N SER A 118 -9.98 6.51 -21.34
CA SER A 118 -9.08 6.88 -22.45
C SER A 118 -8.31 5.69 -23.04
N THR A 119 -8.11 5.72 -24.36
CA THR A 119 -7.38 4.70 -25.11
C THR A 119 -5.90 5.02 -25.31
N THR A 120 -5.46 6.26 -25.04
CA THR A 120 -4.10 6.72 -25.30
C THR A 120 -3.38 7.11 -24.01
N PRO A 121 -2.31 6.41 -23.60
CA PRO A 121 -1.64 6.74 -22.36
C PRO A 121 -0.88 8.07 -22.44
N VAL A 122 -0.84 8.83 -21.35
CA VAL A 122 -0.06 10.07 -21.30
C VAL A 122 1.42 9.75 -21.15
N ILE A 123 2.19 10.16 -22.15
CA ILE A 123 3.63 9.90 -22.24
C ILE A 123 4.40 11.05 -21.59
N LEU A 124 5.10 10.77 -20.49
CA LEU A 124 5.90 11.79 -19.81
C LEU A 124 7.22 12.05 -20.57
N PRO A 125 7.58 13.34 -20.75
CA PRO A 125 8.79 13.71 -21.47
C PRO A 125 10.04 13.40 -20.65
N ARG A 126 11.15 13.14 -21.36
CA ARG A 126 12.48 12.95 -20.76
C ARG A 126 12.98 14.15 -19.95
N SER A 127 12.40 15.34 -20.15
CA SER A 127 12.69 16.53 -19.34
C SER A 127 12.31 16.33 -17.86
N LEU A 128 11.37 15.44 -17.54
CA LEU A 128 11.04 15.07 -16.17
C LEU A 128 12.28 14.61 -15.40
N TYR A 129 13.12 13.79 -16.04
CA TYR A 129 14.37 13.33 -15.45
C TYR A 129 15.39 14.47 -15.30
N LYS A 130 15.19 15.67 -15.84
CA LYS A 130 16.08 16.81 -15.56
C LYS A 130 15.72 17.51 -14.24
N CYS A 131 14.54 17.24 -13.65
CA CYS A 131 14.11 17.77 -12.35
C CYS A 131 14.93 17.26 -11.15
N CYS A 132 15.80 16.27 -11.33
CA CYS A 132 16.31 15.39 -10.28
C CYS A 132 17.15 16.02 -9.17
N GLY A 133 17.63 17.26 -9.33
CA GLY A 133 18.53 17.89 -8.36
C GLY A 133 17.85 18.44 -7.09
N MET A 134 16.53 18.68 -7.13
CA MET A 134 15.79 19.26 -5.99
C MET A 134 14.49 18.54 -5.63
N LEU A 135 14.06 17.59 -6.47
CA LEU A 135 12.82 16.85 -6.26
C LEU A 135 12.97 15.94 -5.03
N VAL A 136 12.06 16.12 -4.06
CA VAL A 136 11.98 15.35 -2.81
C VAL A 136 10.91 14.27 -2.90
N THR A 137 9.80 14.57 -3.57
CA THR A 137 8.69 13.64 -3.78
C THR A 137 8.24 13.64 -5.23
N LEU A 138 8.10 12.44 -5.80
CA LEU A 138 7.56 12.21 -7.13
C LEU A 138 6.42 11.19 -7.04
N ASN A 139 5.22 11.63 -7.38
CA ASN A 139 4.03 10.78 -7.41
C ASN A 139 3.47 10.76 -8.83
N LEU A 140 3.45 9.58 -9.43
CA LEU A 140 2.99 9.35 -10.78
C LEU A 140 1.90 8.28 -10.76
N THR A 141 0.73 8.61 -11.32
CA THR A 141 -0.39 7.70 -11.44
C THR A 141 -0.88 7.66 -12.89
N SER A 142 -1.02 6.46 -13.47
CA SER A 142 -1.58 6.23 -14.81
C SER A 142 -0.84 6.92 -15.96
N VAL A 143 0.50 6.89 -15.93
CA VAL A 143 1.37 7.53 -16.94
C VAL A 143 2.31 6.52 -17.61
N THR A 144 2.81 6.86 -18.79
CA THR A 144 3.87 6.12 -19.49
C THR A 144 5.20 6.85 -19.38
N LEU A 145 6.22 6.17 -18.86
CA LEU A 145 7.59 6.67 -18.81
C LEU A 145 8.32 6.40 -20.13
N THR A 146 9.06 7.39 -20.61
CA THR A 146 9.88 7.27 -21.82
C THR A 146 11.30 6.81 -21.47
N ASP A 147 11.85 5.90 -22.27
CA ASP A 147 13.22 5.43 -22.05
C ASP A 147 14.23 6.57 -22.21
N ALA A 148 15.25 6.54 -21.36
CA ALA A 148 16.40 7.43 -21.39
C ALA A 148 17.67 6.58 -21.29
N SER A 149 18.59 6.76 -22.24
CA SER A 149 19.88 6.03 -22.23
C SER A 149 20.71 6.34 -20.99
N THR A 150 20.55 7.54 -20.42
CA THR A 150 21.18 7.96 -19.16
C THR A 150 20.14 8.65 -18.28
N LEU A 151 19.96 8.15 -17.06
CA LEU A 151 19.18 8.81 -16.02
C LEU A 151 20.14 9.59 -15.12
N PRO A 152 19.83 10.85 -14.77
CA PRO A 152 20.63 11.60 -13.82
C PRO A 152 20.34 11.12 -12.39
N SER A 153 21.25 11.47 -11.47
CA SER A 153 21.11 11.12 -10.05
C SER A 153 19.98 11.94 -9.41
N PHE A 154 19.04 11.23 -8.76
CA PHE A 154 18.00 11.78 -7.91
C PHE A 154 18.55 11.90 -6.48
N SER A 155 19.36 12.93 -6.24
CA SER A 155 20.12 13.09 -4.99
C SER A 155 19.28 13.50 -3.78
N THR A 156 18.07 14.03 -4.00
CA THR A 156 17.18 14.53 -2.95
C THR A 156 15.88 13.75 -2.81
N LEU A 157 15.61 12.80 -3.71
CA LEU A 157 14.32 12.11 -3.79
C LEU A 157 14.17 11.11 -2.63
N LYS A 158 13.23 11.40 -1.73
CA LYS A 158 12.94 10.61 -0.54
C LYS A 158 11.70 9.75 -0.70
N THR A 159 10.74 10.19 -1.52
CA THR A 159 9.47 9.49 -1.71
C THR A 159 9.22 9.33 -3.20
N LEU A 160 8.96 8.09 -3.62
CA LEU A 160 8.63 7.73 -4.98
C LEU A 160 7.36 6.89 -4.98
N ARG A 161 6.32 7.37 -5.67
CA ARG A 161 5.06 6.64 -5.86
C ARG A 161 4.80 6.43 -7.34
N LEU A 162 4.62 5.18 -7.73
CA LEU A 162 4.45 4.75 -9.11
C LEU A 162 3.22 3.85 -9.17
N LEU A 163 2.06 4.44 -9.42
CA LEU A 163 0.78 3.74 -9.44
C LEU A 163 0.29 3.59 -10.89
N SER A 164 -0.05 2.38 -11.31
CA SER A 164 -0.51 2.13 -12.69
C SER A 164 0.40 2.73 -13.78
N VAL A 165 1.73 2.69 -13.58
CA VAL A 165 2.72 3.28 -14.51
C VAL A 165 3.16 2.27 -15.56
N LYS A 166 3.23 2.68 -16.82
CA LYS A 166 3.88 1.89 -17.90
C LYS A 166 5.35 2.26 -18.02
N TYR A 167 6.22 1.27 -17.99
CA TYR A 167 7.67 1.46 -18.06
C TYR A 167 8.20 1.07 -19.45
N PRO A 168 9.42 1.50 -19.79
CA PRO A 168 10.14 0.97 -20.94
C PRO A 168 10.60 -0.50 -20.79
N GLY A 169 10.69 -1.02 -19.56
CA GLY A 169 11.11 -2.39 -19.25
C GLY A 169 11.87 -2.52 -17.92
N ASP A 170 12.20 -3.75 -17.52
CA ASP A 170 12.86 -4.10 -16.25
C ASP A 170 14.16 -3.32 -16.01
N GLU A 171 15.03 -3.23 -17.02
CA GLU A 171 16.32 -2.55 -16.91
C GLU A 171 16.17 -1.03 -16.69
N PHE A 172 15.06 -0.44 -17.16
CA PHE A 172 14.76 0.96 -16.87
C PHE A 172 14.45 1.15 -15.37
N VAL A 173 13.62 0.28 -14.79
CA VAL A 173 13.28 0.35 -13.35
C VAL A 173 14.53 0.22 -12.48
N ARG A 174 15.43 -0.72 -12.83
CA ARG A 174 16.71 -0.91 -12.12
C ARG A 174 17.58 0.35 -12.17
N ARG A 175 17.72 0.97 -13.35
CA ARG A 175 18.45 2.24 -13.52
C ARG A 175 17.77 3.40 -12.78
N LEU A 176 16.45 3.46 -12.76
CA LEU A 176 15.70 4.50 -12.03
C LEU A 176 15.95 4.42 -10.52
N LEU A 177 15.75 3.24 -9.91
CA LEU A 177 15.90 3.06 -8.47
C LEU A 177 17.36 3.18 -8.01
N SER A 178 18.32 2.66 -8.79
CA SER A 178 19.75 2.86 -8.50
C SER A 178 20.18 4.33 -8.57
N SER A 179 19.45 5.18 -9.29
CA SER A 179 19.70 6.63 -9.34
C SER A 179 19.14 7.37 -8.12
N CYS A 180 18.34 6.73 -7.27
CA CYS A 180 17.66 7.31 -6.10
C CYS A 180 18.37 6.93 -4.79
N HIS A 181 19.51 7.56 -4.48
CA HIS A 181 20.37 7.13 -3.38
C HIS A 181 19.82 7.39 -1.96
N VAL A 182 18.93 8.38 -1.80
CA VAL A 182 18.37 8.79 -0.50
C VAL A 182 16.89 8.41 -0.35
N LEU A 183 16.39 7.51 -1.19
CA LEU A 183 14.99 7.10 -1.19
C LEU A 183 14.62 6.39 0.12
N GLU A 184 13.65 6.93 0.84
CA GLU A 184 13.18 6.43 2.14
C GLU A 184 11.83 5.71 2.01
N ASP A 185 10.97 6.13 1.07
CA ASP A 185 9.61 5.61 0.87
C ASP A 185 9.32 5.28 -0.59
N LEU A 186 8.91 4.04 -0.86
CA LEU A 186 8.57 3.53 -2.18
C LEU A 186 7.17 2.91 -2.17
N GLU A 187 6.33 3.36 -3.09
CA GLU A 187 5.01 2.79 -3.36
C GLU A 187 4.90 2.44 -4.84
N VAL A 188 4.60 1.18 -5.15
CA VAL A 188 4.55 0.67 -6.53
C VAL A 188 3.31 -0.18 -6.72
N GLU A 189 2.57 0.07 -7.79
CA GLU A 189 1.51 -0.81 -8.28
C GLU A 189 1.90 -1.35 -9.66
N GLN A 190 1.94 -2.68 -9.76
CA GLN A 190 2.19 -3.43 -10.98
C GLN A 190 0.86 -3.76 -11.69
N CYS A 191 0.79 -3.50 -13.00
CA CYS A 191 -0.42 -3.67 -13.83
C CYS A 191 -0.16 -4.55 -15.06
N ASN A 192 -1.22 -5.08 -15.69
CA ASN A 192 -1.13 -5.97 -16.87
C ASN A 192 -0.20 -5.49 -17.99
N ASP A 193 -0.22 -4.19 -18.29
CA ASP A 193 0.48 -3.61 -19.44
C ASP A 193 1.62 -2.67 -19.02
N ASP A 194 2.27 -2.93 -17.88
CA ASP A 194 3.35 -2.07 -17.38
C ASP A 194 4.71 -2.32 -18.06
N ASN A 195 4.82 -3.35 -18.91
CA ASN A 195 6.03 -3.84 -19.58
C ASN A 195 7.16 -4.29 -18.63
N VAL A 196 6.88 -4.54 -17.35
CA VAL A 196 7.88 -5.00 -16.37
C VAL A 196 7.49 -6.35 -15.83
N THR A 197 8.28 -7.38 -16.11
CA THR A 197 8.04 -8.72 -15.55
C THR A 197 8.59 -8.80 -14.13
N ILE A 198 9.84 -8.41 -13.93
CA ILE A 198 10.51 -8.47 -12.62
C ILE A 198 10.80 -7.06 -12.09
N PHE A 199 10.02 -6.63 -11.10
CA PHE A 199 10.25 -5.35 -10.45
C PHE A 199 11.33 -5.49 -9.36
N THR A 200 12.55 -5.07 -9.69
CA THR A 200 13.71 -5.19 -8.80
C THR A 200 13.91 -3.93 -7.95
N VAL A 201 13.78 -4.06 -6.63
CA VAL A 201 14.02 -3.01 -5.63
C VAL A 201 15.37 -3.25 -4.92
N LYS A 202 16.43 -2.58 -5.38
CA LYS A 202 17.76 -2.60 -4.71
C LYS A 202 18.11 -1.21 -4.19
N VAL A 203 17.60 -0.87 -3.01
CA VAL A 203 17.67 0.48 -2.45
C VAL A 203 18.08 0.41 -0.97
N PRO A 204 19.37 0.63 -0.63
CA PRO A 204 19.87 0.47 0.74
C PRO A 204 19.29 1.46 1.76
N SER A 205 18.85 2.64 1.31
CA SER A 205 18.28 3.70 2.15
C SER A 205 16.78 3.54 2.45
N LEU A 206 16.11 2.59 1.79
CA LEU A 206 14.67 2.42 1.84
C LEU A 206 14.20 2.00 3.23
N ARG A 207 13.19 2.68 3.76
CA ARG A 207 12.59 2.45 5.09
C ARG A 207 11.20 1.85 4.99
N THR A 208 10.43 2.26 3.98
CA THR A 208 9.07 1.78 3.72
C THR A 208 8.94 1.35 2.26
N ALA A 209 8.36 0.17 2.05
CA ALA A 209 8.07 -0.36 0.73
C ALA A 209 6.64 -0.86 0.71
N SER A 210 5.82 -0.35 -0.21
CA SER A 210 4.46 -0.81 -0.45
C SER A 210 4.35 -1.26 -1.90
N LEU A 211 4.22 -2.57 -2.09
CA LEU A 211 4.22 -3.23 -3.39
C LEU A 211 2.87 -3.88 -3.62
N TYR A 212 2.20 -3.45 -4.68
CA TYR A 212 0.86 -3.88 -5.05
C TYR A 212 0.90 -4.51 -6.43
N LYS A 213 0.07 -5.52 -6.63
CA LYS A 213 -0.16 -6.12 -7.93
C LYS A 213 -1.65 -6.16 -8.21
N ALA A 214 -2.04 -5.57 -9.33
CA ALA A 214 -3.43 -5.50 -9.73
C ALA A 214 -4.00 -6.90 -9.95
N SER A 215 -5.23 -7.13 -9.49
CA SER A 215 -5.87 -8.45 -9.48
C SER A 215 -6.25 -9.00 -10.86
N ASP A 216 -6.33 -8.11 -11.84
CA ASP A 216 -6.59 -8.45 -13.24
C ASP A 216 -5.33 -8.98 -13.93
N ARG A 217 -4.16 -8.91 -13.28
CA ARG A 217 -2.89 -9.31 -13.87
C ARG A 217 -2.80 -10.82 -14.09
N CYS A 218 -2.89 -11.24 -15.35
CA CYS A 218 -2.77 -12.64 -15.78
C CYS A 218 -1.45 -12.82 -16.51
N THR A 219 -0.43 -13.25 -15.81
CA THR A 219 0.93 -13.41 -16.36
C THR A 219 1.43 -14.83 -16.14
N GLU A 220 2.25 -15.30 -17.07
CA GLU A 220 2.97 -16.57 -16.99
C GLU A 220 3.95 -16.56 -15.78
N ASP A 221 4.35 -17.73 -15.28
CA ASP A 221 5.04 -18.02 -14.00
C ASP A 221 6.38 -17.26 -13.71
N GLU A 222 6.76 -16.26 -14.50
CA GLU A 222 8.05 -15.56 -14.44
C GLU A 222 7.98 -14.10 -13.95
N ASP A 223 6.80 -13.63 -13.52
CA ASP A 223 6.66 -12.28 -12.98
C ASP A 223 6.84 -12.22 -11.46
N GLY A 224 7.21 -11.05 -10.92
CA GLY A 224 7.43 -10.93 -9.48
C GLY A 224 8.19 -9.72 -9.00
N PHE A 225 8.45 -9.71 -7.69
CA PHE A 225 9.25 -8.70 -7.01
C PHE A 225 10.57 -9.28 -6.52
N VAL A 226 11.65 -8.53 -6.69
CA VAL A 226 12.96 -8.85 -6.10
C VAL A 226 13.37 -7.72 -5.17
N ILE A 227 13.56 -7.99 -3.88
CA ILE A 227 13.81 -6.96 -2.86
C ILE A 227 15.18 -7.18 -2.20
N ASP A 228 16.03 -6.14 -2.24
CA ASP A 228 17.27 -5.99 -1.49
C ASP A 228 17.31 -4.58 -0.87
N ALA A 229 16.74 -4.46 0.33
CA ALA A 229 16.60 -3.21 1.06
C ALA A 229 16.97 -3.41 2.54
N PRO A 230 18.26 -3.44 2.91
CA PRO A 230 18.71 -3.78 4.27
C PRO A 230 18.20 -2.84 5.38
N SER A 231 17.82 -1.60 5.05
CA SER A 231 17.27 -0.64 6.02
C SER A 231 15.75 -0.67 6.15
N LEU A 232 15.08 -1.59 5.45
CA LEU A 232 13.62 -1.63 5.39
C LEU A 232 13.03 -1.95 6.75
N GLY A 233 12.13 -1.08 7.23
CA GLY A 233 11.45 -1.21 8.52
C GLY A 233 9.98 -1.64 8.40
N LEU A 234 9.33 -1.23 7.30
CA LEU A 234 7.94 -1.58 6.99
C LEU A 234 7.85 -2.13 5.56
N LEU A 235 7.34 -3.35 5.43
CA LEU A 235 7.04 -3.98 4.14
C LEU A 235 5.53 -4.17 4.04
N LYS A 236 4.93 -3.72 2.93
CA LYS A 236 3.58 -4.10 2.55
C LYS A 236 3.63 -4.75 1.18
N LEU A 237 3.12 -5.96 1.08
CA LEU A 237 3.03 -6.73 -0.16
C LEU A 237 1.59 -7.18 -0.34
N TYR A 238 0.99 -6.78 -1.46
CA TYR A 238 -0.35 -7.16 -1.89
C TYR A 238 -0.26 -7.75 -3.29
N ASP A 239 -0.26 -9.08 -3.39
CA ASP A 239 -0.14 -9.81 -4.65
C ASP A 239 -1.30 -10.79 -4.83
N TYR A 240 -2.25 -10.41 -5.67
CA TYR A 240 -3.40 -11.25 -6.02
C TYR A 240 -3.22 -11.97 -7.38
N SER A 241 -2.04 -11.93 -8.01
CA SER A 241 -1.82 -12.66 -9.27
C SER A 241 -1.17 -14.03 -9.06
N GLY A 242 -0.49 -14.23 -7.93
CA GLY A 242 0.20 -15.49 -7.64
C GLY A 242 1.67 -15.52 -8.05
N SER A 243 2.27 -14.34 -8.20
CA SER A 243 3.65 -14.20 -8.65
C SER A 243 4.68 -14.48 -7.55
N PHE A 244 5.97 -14.61 -7.92
CA PHE A 244 7.01 -14.81 -6.91
C PHE A 244 7.41 -13.49 -6.24
N CYS A 245 7.83 -13.59 -4.99
CA CYS A 245 8.53 -12.49 -4.31
C CYS A 245 9.81 -13.05 -3.67
N ILE A 246 10.96 -12.62 -4.19
CA ILE A 246 12.27 -13.04 -3.73
C ILE A 246 12.90 -11.90 -2.93
N VAL A 247 13.39 -12.26 -1.75
CA VAL A 247 14.20 -11.38 -0.92
C VAL A 247 15.65 -11.88 -0.99
N GLU A 248 16.54 -11.14 -1.64
CA GLU A 248 17.89 -11.64 -1.97
C GLU A 248 18.84 -11.69 -0.77
N LYS A 249 18.60 -10.86 0.26
CA LYS A 249 19.45 -10.77 1.46
C LYS A 249 18.60 -10.66 2.70
N ASP A 250 19.14 -11.13 3.82
CA ASP A 250 18.53 -10.94 5.13
C ASP A 250 18.15 -9.46 5.32
N MET A 251 16.88 -9.23 5.64
CA MET A 251 16.34 -7.90 5.96
C MET A 251 16.12 -7.82 7.48
N PRO A 252 17.19 -7.61 8.28
CA PRO A 252 17.14 -7.73 9.75
C PRO A 252 16.34 -6.61 10.42
N ASN A 253 16.06 -5.53 9.69
CA ASN A 253 15.47 -4.32 10.23
C ASN A 253 13.94 -4.25 10.07
N ILE A 254 13.32 -5.24 9.41
CA ILE A 254 11.86 -5.24 9.23
C ILE A 254 11.20 -5.40 10.60
N ILE A 255 10.41 -4.41 10.99
CA ILE A 255 9.64 -4.40 12.22
C ILE A 255 8.20 -4.82 11.93
N ASP A 256 7.66 -4.31 10.84
CA ASP A 256 6.26 -4.46 10.44
C ASP A 256 6.19 -5.02 9.03
N ALA A 257 5.39 -6.08 8.85
CA ALA A 257 5.15 -6.68 7.55
C ALA A 257 3.66 -6.98 7.36
N ASP A 258 3.10 -6.51 6.25
CA ASP A 258 1.77 -6.85 5.76
C ASP A 258 1.96 -7.68 4.48
N VAL A 259 1.52 -8.94 4.47
CA VAL A 259 1.70 -9.88 3.34
C VAL A 259 0.34 -10.48 2.97
N PHE A 260 -0.20 -10.02 1.85
CA PHE A 260 -1.50 -10.40 1.32
C PHE A 260 -1.27 -11.02 -0.05
N VAL A 261 -1.36 -12.35 -0.15
CA VAL A 261 -0.95 -13.09 -1.36
C VAL A 261 -2.00 -14.11 -1.78
N ASN A 262 -2.14 -14.39 -3.09
CA ASN A 262 -3.13 -15.34 -3.59
C ASN A 262 -2.72 -16.81 -3.53
N HIS A 263 -1.42 -17.09 -3.57
CA HIS A 263 -0.87 -18.42 -3.35
C HIS A 263 -0.27 -18.53 -1.95
N TYR A 264 -0.03 -19.76 -1.51
CA TYR A 264 0.76 -19.97 -0.29
C TYR A 264 2.04 -19.14 -0.46
N PRO A 265 2.41 -18.28 0.50
CA PRO A 265 3.59 -17.45 0.35
C PRO A 265 4.72 -18.41 0.07
N SER A 266 5.55 -18.14 -0.94
CA SER A 266 6.78 -18.91 -1.09
C SER A 266 7.45 -18.91 0.28
N THR A 267 7.85 -20.08 0.78
CA THR A 267 8.54 -20.20 2.06
C THR A 267 9.72 -19.24 2.17
N GLU A 268 10.25 -18.83 1.03
CA GLU A 268 11.24 -17.80 0.80
C GLU A 268 10.87 -16.45 1.42
N ILE A 269 9.63 -15.93 1.26
CA ILE A 269 9.30 -14.62 1.83
C ILE A 269 9.22 -14.66 3.36
N LEU A 270 8.55 -15.67 3.93
CA LEU A 270 8.38 -15.80 5.37
C LEU A 270 9.72 -16.09 6.07
N SER A 271 10.59 -16.88 5.44
CA SER A 271 11.95 -17.13 5.95
C SER A 271 12.83 -15.88 5.94
N SER A 272 12.62 -14.99 4.97
CA SER A 272 13.41 -13.76 4.82
C SER A 272 12.97 -12.61 5.74
N ILE A 273 11.77 -12.66 6.30
CA ILE A 273 11.21 -11.62 7.19
C ILE A 273 11.13 -12.06 8.67
N THR A 274 11.92 -13.05 9.09
CA THR A 274 11.90 -13.59 10.48
C THR A 274 12.21 -12.56 11.58
N SER A 275 12.74 -11.39 11.23
CA SER A 275 13.09 -10.29 12.12
C SER A 275 11.90 -9.46 12.64
N VAL A 276 10.71 -9.66 12.07
CA VAL A 276 9.47 -8.90 12.34
C VAL A 276 9.01 -8.94 13.79
N LYS A 277 8.39 -7.83 14.23
CA LYS A 277 7.65 -7.74 15.50
C LYS A 277 6.15 -7.77 15.31
N ARG A 278 5.65 -7.28 14.18
CA ARG A 278 4.22 -7.29 13.83
C ARG A 278 4.06 -7.82 12.41
N LEU A 279 3.18 -8.80 12.25
CA LEU A 279 2.95 -9.49 11.00
C LEU A 279 1.44 -9.56 10.73
N ASP A 280 0.98 -9.09 9.57
CA ASP A 280 -0.39 -9.25 9.06
C ASP A 280 -0.34 -10.14 7.82
N LEU A 281 -0.99 -11.30 7.89
CA LEU A 281 -0.98 -12.29 6.82
C LEU A 281 -2.38 -12.49 6.26
N CYS A 282 -2.48 -12.56 4.95
CA CYS A 282 -3.69 -12.96 4.27
C CYS A 282 -3.34 -13.82 3.08
N LEU A 283 -3.89 -15.04 3.05
CA LEU A 283 -3.88 -15.88 1.86
C LEU A 283 -5.26 -15.75 1.23
N SER A 284 -5.34 -15.50 -0.07
CA SER A 284 -6.61 -15.35 -0.79
C SER A 284 -6.61 -16.26 -2.02
N TYR A 285 -7.22 -17.44 -1.96
CA TYR A 285 -7.16 -18.34 -3.11
C TYR A 285 -7.89 -17.78 -4.35
N SER A 286 -7.23 -17.75 -5.52
CA SER A 286 -7.88 -17.55 -6.81
C SER A 286 -7.37 -18.56 -7.86
N LYS A 287 -8.28 -19.43 -8.30
CA LYS A 287 -8.27 -20.29 -9.52
C LYS A 287 -6.90 -20.57 -10.18
N VAL A 288 -6.10 -21.50 -9.67
CA VAL A 288 -5.33 -22.45 -10.52
C VAL A 288 -5.22 -23.80 -9.81
N LEU A 289 -5.38 -24.84 -10.61
CA LEU A 289 -5.56 -26.25 -10.31
C LEU A 289 -4.48 -26.87 -9.40
N ILE A 290 -4.95 -27.76 -8.49
CA ILE A 290 -4.30 -29.01 -8.09
C ILE A 290 -2.82 -28.87 -7.71
N ILE A 291 -2.54 -28.44 -6.49
CA ILE A 291 -1.31 -28.87 -5.82
C ILE A 291 -1.65 -30.17 -5.05
N PRO A 292 -1.02 -31.31 -5.36
CA PRO A 292 -1.25 -32.57 -4.65
C PRO A 292 -0.98 -32.41 -3.15
N SER A 293 -1.70 -33.17 -2.33
CA SER A 293 -1.57 -33.19 -0.87
C SER A 293 -0.14 -33.34 -0.35
N SER A 294 0.75 -33.93 -1.14
CA SER A 294 2.13 -34.23 -0.79
C SER A 294 3.09 -33.05 -0.86
N GLU A 295 2.68 -31.91 -1.45
CA GLU A 295 3.46 -30.66 -1.47
C GLU A 295 2.93 -29.61 -0.47
N ARG A 296 1.84 -29.92 0.25
CA ARG A 296 1.28 -29.07 1.33
C ARG A 296 2.18 -28.93 2.56
N ASP A 297 3.27 -29.69 2.63
CA ASP A 297 4.28 -29.62 3.69
C ASP A 297 5.41 -28.61 3.36
N ALA A 298 5.17 -27.67 2.45
CA ALA A 298 6.09 -26.59 2.14
C ALA A 298 5.98 -25.43 3.15
N TYR A 299 6.09 -25.71 4.45
CA TYR A 299 6.62 -24.73 5.40
C TYR A 299 8.00 -25.24 5.78
N SER A 300 9.05 -24.57 5.32
CA SER A 300 10.42 -24.96 5.65
C SER A 300 10.58 -24.96 7.17
N ASP A 301 10.77 -26.15 7.73
CA ASP A 301 11.15 -26.37 9.13
C ASP A 301 12.38 -25.48 9.42
N GLY A 302 12.21 -24.37 10.16
CA GLY A 302 13.32 -23.47 10.52
C GLY A 302 13.09 -21.96 10.47
N SER A 303 11.96 -21.45 9.99
CA SER A 303 11.69 -19.99 9.96
C SER A 303 11.18 -19.46 11.30
N VAL A 304 12.03 -19.49 12.33
CA VAL A 304 11.62 -19.11 13.69
C VAL A 304 11.52 -17.59 13.85
N PHE A 305 10.31 -17.11 14.10
CA PHE A 305 9.99 -15.71 14.40
C PHE A 305 10.32 -15.34 15.86
N HIS A 306 11.61 -15.26 16.18
CA HIS A 306 12.10 -15.00 17.54
C HIS A 306 11.70 -13.64 18.14
N ARG A 307 11.21 -12.71 17.32
CA ARG A 307 10.86 -11.33 17.71
C ARG A 307 9.38 -11.00 17.54
N LEU A 308 8.58 -11.91 16.97
CA LEU A 308 7.18 -11.64 16.68
C LEU A 308 6.38 -11.49 17.99
N VAL A 309 5.69 -10.37 18.12
CA VAL A 309 4.88 -10.02 19.30
C VAL A 309 3.40 -9.93 18.94
N HIS A 310 3.09 -9.44 17.74
CA HIS A 310 1.72 -9.27 17.26
C HIS A 310 1.53 -9.98 15.92
N LEU A 311 0.57 -10.89 15.88
CA LEU A 311 0.18 -11.61 14.67
C LEU A 311 -1.24 -11.23 14.31
N LYS A 312 -1.49 -10.92 13.03
CA LYS A 312 -2.82 -10.82 12.46
C LYS A 312 -2.92 -11.81 11.30
N ILE A 313 -4.02 -12.55 11.21
CA ILE A 313 -4.26 -13.52 10.14
C ILE A 313 -5.66 -13.30 9.56
N CYS A 314 -5.75 -13.27 8.23
CA CYS A 314 -7.01 -13.35 7.51
C CYS A 314 -7.56 -14.77 7.55
N THR A 315 -8.83 -14.93 7.93
CA THR A 315 -9.54 -16.23 7.94
C THR A 315 -10.27 -16.53 6.63
N CYS A 316 -9.89 -15.84 5.54
CA CYS A 316 -10.59 -15.87 4.25
C CYS A 316 -10.22 -17.04 3.32
N ALA A 317 -9.05 -17.68 3.50
CA ALA A 317 -8.63 -18.85 2.71
C ALA A 317 -8.65 -20.13 3.53
N THR A 318 -8.86 -21.27 2.86
CA THR A 318 -8.97 -22.60 3.47
C THR A 318 -7.75 -23.04 4.29
N GLU A 319 -6.57 -22.51 4.00
CA GLU A 319 -5.31 -22.86 4.62
C GLU A 319 -4.97 -22.00 5.84
N TRP A 320 -5.83 -21.05 6.23
CA TRP A 320 -5.55 -20.11 7.33
C TRP A 320 -5.23 -20.84 8.65
N LEU A 321 -5.83 -22.00 8.90
CA LEU A 321 -5.55 -22.85 10.06
C LEU A 321 -4.13 -23.39 10.06
N ASN A 322 -3.66 -23.90 8.93
CA ASN A 322 -2.30 -24.43 8.79
C ASN A 322 -1.28 -23.30 8.99
N LEU A 323 -1.53 -22.15 8.38
CA LEU A 323 -0.69 -20.96 8.54
C LEU A 323 -0.64 -20.50 10.00
N LEU A 324 -1.79 -20.41 10.66
CA LEU A 324 -1.86 -20.08 12.09
C LEU A 324 -1.00 -21.05 12.90
N MET A 325 -1.15 -22.35 12.68
CA MET A 325 -0.44 -23.36 13.45
C MET A 325 1.08 -23.35 13.23
N CYS A 326 1.54 -23.12 12.00
CA CYS A 326 2.96 -22.95 11.71
C CYS A 326 3.52 -21.73 12.45
N VAL A 327 2.89 -20.56 12.28
CA VAL A 327 3.38 -19.32 12.92
C VAL A 327 3.33 -19.42 14.45
N LEU A 328 2.31 -20.06 15.04
CA LEU A 328 2.26 -20.29 16.49
C LEU A 328 3.42 -21.14 16.99
N ARG A 329 3.79 -22.20 16.25
CA ARG A 329 4.93 -23.06 16.59
C ARG A 329 6.24 -22.28 16.59
N ASP A 330 6.39 -21.40 15.61
CA ASP A 330 7.65 -20.71 15.34
C ASP A 330 7.77 -19.33 16.00
N SER A 331 6.80 -18.93 16.83
CA SER A 331 6.74 -17.59 17.44
C SER A 331 6.73 -17.64 18.98
N PRO A 332 7.83 -18.00 19.66
CA PRO A 332 7.84 -18.22 21.11
C PRO A 332 7.49 -16.98 21.94
N LYS A 333 7.72 -15.76 21.41
CA LYS A 333 7.45 -14.49 22.10
C LYS A 333 6.11 -13.84 21.73
N LEU A 334 5.24 -14.55 21.03
CA LEU A 334 3.96 -14.02 20.56
C LEU A 334 3.06 -13.65 21.74
N ARG A 335 2.58 -12.40 21.79
CA ARG A 335 1.74 -11.88 22.88
C ARG A 335 0.30 -11.61 22.46
N ALA A 336 0.05 -11.30 21.19
CA ALA A 336 -1.28 -11.00 20.72
C ALA A 336 -1.56 -11.59 19.34
N ILE A 337 -2.74 -12.20 19.20
CA ILE A 337 -3.28 -12.71 17.93
C ILE A 337 -4.53 -11.91 17.58
N LYS A 338 -4.65 -11.51 16.32
CA LYS A 338 -5.88 -10.98 15.74
C LYS A 338 -6.31 -11.84 14.55
N LEU A 339 -7.46 -12.49 14.65
CA LEU A 339 -8.11 -13.17 13.54
C LEU A 339 -9.18 -12.24 12.96
N ARG A 340 -9.24 -12.11 11.65
CA ARG A 340 -10.28 -11.34 10.96
C ARG A 340 -10.56 -11.91 9.58
N GLN A 341 -11.78 -11.83 9.10
CA GLN A 341 -12.06 -12.06 7.69
C GLN A 341 -11.97 -10.73 6.94
N CYS A 342 -11.03 -10.61 5.99
CA CYS A 342 -10.83 -9.40 5.18
C CYS A 342 -11.52 -9.46 3.82
N HIS A 343 -11.85 -10.66 3.33
CA HIS A 343 -12.41 -10.91 2.01
C HIS A 343 -13.58 -11.89 2.12
N ASP A 344 -14.51 -11.83 1.18
CA ASP A 344 -15.63 -12.77 1.13
C ASP A 344 -15.13 -14.18 0.79
N ILE A 345 -15.63 -15.17 1.54
CA ILE A 345 -15.37 -16.59 1.26
C ILE A 345 -16.21 -16.96 0.04
N ARG A 346 -15.59 -17.50 -1.01
CA ARG A 346 -16.34 -18.02 -2.16
C ARG A 346 -17.04 -19.32 -1.78
N ASP A 347 -18.32 -19.47 -2.14
CA ASP A 347 -19.16 -20.63 -1.82
C ASP A 347 -18.61 -21.98 -2.35
N ASP A 348 -17.68 -21.94 -3.30
CA ASP A 348 -17.06 -23.11 -3.92
C ASP A 348 -15.85 -23.67 -3.15
N GLN A 349 -15.43 -23.03 -2.06
CA GLN A 349 -14.26 -23.45 -1.30
C GLN A 349 -14.60 -24.60 -0.32
N PRO A 350 -13.76 -25.66 -0.26
CA PRO A 350 -13.90 -26.67 0.78
C PRO A 350 -13.73 -26.02 2.15
N ARG A 351 -14.52 -26.43 3.15
CA ARG A 351 -14.30 -25.91 4.49
C ARG A 351 -12.90 -26.26 4.98
N PRO A 352 -12.22 -25.35 5.69
CA PRO A 352 -10.96 -25.69 6.34
C PRO A 352 -11.20 -26.88 7.28
N CYS A 353 -10.31 -27.88 7.30
CA CYS A 353 -10.44 -28.98 8.26
C CYS A 353 -9.52 -28.71 9.45
N TRP A 354 -10.10 -28.57 10.64
CA TRP A 354 -9.30 -28.50 11.87
C TRP A 354 -8.78 -29.90 12.21
N ASN A 355 -7.45 -29.98 12.40
CA ASN A 355 -6.80 -31.15 12.97
C ASN A 355 -6.06 -30.69 14.21
N GLU A 356 -6.54 -31.11 15.39
CA GLU A 356 -5.91 -30.68 16.63
C GLU A 356 -4.42 -31.09 16.65
N PRO A 357 -3.50 -30.14 16.89
CA PRO A 357 -2.08 -30.42 16.90
C PRO A 357 -1.70 -31.35 18.05
N LYS A 358 -0.81 -32.31 17.80
CA LYS A 358 -0.31 -33.26 18.81
C LYS A 358 0.46 -32.58 19.94
N SER A 359 1.10 -31.45 19.65
CA SER A 359 1.84 -30.64 20.60
C SER A 359 1.26 -29.23 20.66
N VAL A 360 1.16 -28.69 21.88
CA VAL A 360 0.71 -27.33 22.10
C VAL A 360 1.88 -26.37 21.84
N PRO A 361 1.73 -25.37 20.95
CA PRO A 361 2.75 -24.35 20.73
C PRO A 361 3.19 -23.66 22.02
N GLU A 362 4.50 -23.45 22.18
CA GLU A 362 5.09 -22.87 23.40
C GLU A 362 4.52 -21.48 23.71
N CYS A 363 4.22 -20.68 22.69
CA CYS A 363 3.69 -19.34 22.85
C CYS A 363 2.31 -19.31 23.54
N LEU A 364 1.45 -20.31 23.28
CA LEU A 364 0.15 -20.42 23.95
C LEU A 364 0.30 -20.66 25.46
N ILE A 365 1.36 -21.36 25.85
CA ILE A 365 1.61 -21.71 27.25
C ILE A 365 2.33 -20.57 27.98
N SER A 366 3.27 -19.90 27.31
CA SER A 366 4.26 -19.04 27.97
C SER A 366 4.02 -17.53 27.80
N SER A 367 3.47 -17.08 26.66
CA SER A 367 3.56 -15.67 26.27
C SER A 367 2.27 -15.05 25.74
N LEU A 368 1.32 -15.83 25.21
CA LEU A 368 0.10 -15.29 24.63
C LEU A 368 -0.80 -14.64 25.70
N GLU A 369 -1.08 -13.34 25.53
CA GLU A 369 -1.87 -12.52 26.45
C GLU A 369 -3.22 -12.09 25.88
N THR A 370 -3.33 -11.92 24.56
CA THR A 370 -4.54 -11.39 23.92
C THR A 370 -4.93 -12.17 22.67
N LEU A 371 -6.22 -12.53 22.58
CA LEU A 371 -6.86 -12.99 21.36
C LEU A 371 -7.94 -11.96 20.97
N LYS A 372 -7.88 -11.45 19.75
CA LYS A 372 -8.98 -10.67 19.15
C LYS A 372 -9.50 -11.42 17.93
N TRP A 373 -10.77 -11.75 17.90
CA TRP A 373 -11.43 -12.34 16.74
C TRP A 373 -12.47 -11.38 16.22
N VAL A 374 -12.35 -10.97 14.96
CA VAL A 374 -13.29 -10.05 14.30
C VAL A 374 -14.06 -10.83 13.25
N ASN A 375 -15.37 -10.60 13.18
CA ASN A 375 -16.30 -11.27 12.29
C ASN A 375 -16.36 -12.80 12.50
N TYR A 376 -16.46 -13.21 13.76
CA TYR A 376 -16.66 -14.62 14.14
C TYR A 376 -18.05 -15.10 13.69
N GLN A 377 -18.10 -16.22 12.98
CA GLN A 377 -19.33 -16.78 12.39
C GLN A 377 -19.88 -17.99 13.16
N GLY A 378 -19.11 -18.51 14.12
CA GLY A 378 -19.50 -19.66 14.93
C GLY A 378 -19.52 -20.96 14.14
N THR A 379 -18.63 -21.12 13.15
CA THR A 379 -18.48 -22.42 12.49
C THR A 379 -17.79 -23.42 13.43
N GLU A 380 -17.95 -24.72 13.18
CA GLU A 380 -17.35 -25.75 14.04
C GLU A 380 -15.82 -25.61 14.13
N GLU A 381 -15.17 -25.25 13.03
CA GLU A 381 -13.72 -25.01 12.99
C GLU A 381 -13.31 -23.80 13.83
N GLU A 382 -14.07 -22.71 13.75
CA GLU A 382 -13.80 -21.51 14.55
C GLU A 382 -14.01 -21.79 16.05
N LYS A 383 -15.04 -22.58 16.39
CA LYS A 383 -15.31 -23.06 17.76
C LYS A 383 -14.15 -23.91 18.27
N GLU A 384 -13.66 -24.87 17.48
CA GLU A 384 -12.56 -25.75 17.86
C GLU A 384 -11.26 -24.98 18.10
N VAL A 385 -10.92 -24.02 17.23
CA VAL A 385 -9.74 -23.14 17.40
C VAL A 385 -9.88 -22.28 18.66
N ALA A 386 -11.04 -21.66 18.86
CA ALA A 386 -11.30 -20.83 20.03
C ALA A 386 -11.18 -21.65 21.32
N ALA A 387 -11.80 -22.83 21.36
CA ALA A 387 -11.72 -23.77 22.47
C ALA A 387 -10.26 -24.21 22.72
N PHE A 388 -9.51 -24.53 21.66
CA PHE A 388 -8.11 -24.92 21.76
C PHE A 388 -7.23 -23.82 22.36
N ILE A 389 -7.37 -22.57 21.92
CA ILE A 389 -6.60 -21.42 22.45
C ILE A 389 -6.99 -21.14 23.91
N LEU A 390 -8.28 -21.16 24.25
CA LEU A 390 -8.76 -20.93 25.62
C LEU A 390 -8.30 -22.02 26.60
N ARG A 391 -8.33 -23.29 26.14
CA ARG A 391 -7.90 -24.46 26.92
C ARG A 391 -6.39 -24.50 27.16
N ASN A 392 -5.59 -23.94 26.26
CA ASN A 392 -4.14 -24.00 26.35
C ASN A 392 -3.48 -22.68 26.81
N GLY A 393 -4.16 -21.55 26.61
CA GLY A 393 -3.72 -20.19 26.94
C GLY A 393 -3.56 -19.93 28.43
N ARG A 394 -2.38 -20.22 29.00
CA ARG A 394 -2.13 -20.03 30.44
C ARG A 394 -1.93 -18.57 30.83
N CYS A 395 -1.35 -17.76 29.94
CA CYS A 395 -1.06 -16.34 30.17
C CYS A 395 -2.14 -15.40 29.61
N LEU A 396 -3.23 -15.96 29.07
CA LEU A 396 -4.28 -15.22 28.37
C LEU A 396 -5.01 -14.28 29.35
N LYS A 397 -5.05 -12.99 29.03
CA LYS A 397 -5.67 -11.93 29.85
C LYS A 397 -6.98 -11.44 29.24
N LYS A 398 -7.01 -11.29 27.91
CA LYS A 398 -8.15 -10.74 27.19
C LYS A 398 -8.47 -11.56 25.95
N VAL A 399 -9.73 -11.92 25.82
CA VAL A 399 -10.31 -12.51 24.60
C VAL A 399 -11.46 -11.60 24.18
N ALA A 400 -11.35 -11.00 23.00
CA ALA A 400 -12.37 -10.14 22.44
C ALA A 400 -12.84 -10.75 21.13
N ILE A 401 -14.08 -11.21 21.08
CA ILE A 401 -14.69 -11.81 19.90
C ILE A 401 -15.79 -10.87 19.43
N SER A 402 -15.88 -10.57 18.15
CA SER A 402 -16.98 -9.79 17.61
C SER A 402 -17.59 -10.45 16.39
N SER A 403 -18.90 -10.31 16.22
CA SER A 403 -19.63 -10.92 15.09
C SER A 403 -20.44 -9.87 14.32
N GLU A 404 -20.37 -9.92 12.99
CA GLU A 404 -21.18 -9.06 12.11
C GLU A 404 -22.53 -9.69 11.76
N ALA A 405 -22.87 -10.86 12.34
CA ALA A 405 -24.17 -11.47 12.15
C ALA A 405 -25.31 -10.51 12.52
N THR A 406 -26.30 -10.38 11.64
CA THR A 406 -27.50 -9.56 11.86
C THR A 406 -28.49 -10.23 12.81
N ASP A 407 -28.43 -11.55 12.93
CA ASP A 407 -29.28 -12.38 13.79
C ASP A 407 -28.81 -12.32 15.26
N SER A 408 -29.65 -11.75 16.12
CA SER A 408 -29.39 -11.65 17.56
C SER A 408 -29.42 -12.99 18.28
N ASP A 409 -30.23 -13.95 17.84
CA ASP A 409 -30.33 -15.28 18.45
C ASP A 409 -29.07 -16.07 18.14
N LYS A 410 -28.57 -16.00 16.90
CA LYS A 410 -27.29 -16.59 16.49
C LYS A 410 -26.13 -16.02 17.31
N LYS A 411 -26.09 -14.71 17.54
CA LYS A 411 -25.08 -14.07 18.40
C LYS A 411 -25.14 -14.56 19.85
N LEU A 412 -26.35 -14.69 20.39
CA LEU A 412 -26.55 -15.18 21.76
C LEU A 412 -26.11 -16.65 21.90
N GLU A 413 -26.37 -17.47 20.88
CA GLU A 413 -25.92 -18.86 20.83
C GLU A 413 -24.39 -18.95 20.84
N MET A 414 -23.71 -18.20 19.97
CA MET A 414 -22.24 -18.13 19.95
C MET A 414 -21.67 -17.71 21.31
N LEU A 415 -22.26 -16.70 21.95
CA LEU A 415 -21.84 -16.24 23.27
C LEU A 415 -22.00 -17.34 24.34
N LYS A 416 -23.14 -18.04 24.35
CA LYS A 416 -23.38 -19.15 25.29
C LYS A 416 -22.35 -20.24 25.10
N GLU A 417 -22.08 -20.67 23.86
CA GLU A 417 -21.09 -21.70 23.56
C GLU A 417 -19.68 -21.29 24.00
N LEU A 418 -19.24 -20.08 23.64
CA LEU A 418 -17.93 -19.56 24.04
C LEU A 418 -17.76 -19.47 25.56
N SER A 419 -18.85 -19.20 26.29
CA SER A 419 -18.84 -19.14 27.76
C SER A 419 -18.70 -20.51 28.42
N LEU A 420 -19.08 -21.59 27.73
CA LEU A 420 -18.96 -22.98 28.21
C LEU A 420 -17.54 -23.52 28.06
N PHE A 421 -16.69 -22.90 27.23
CA PHE A 421 -15.33 -23.37 27.02
C PHE A 421 -14.46 -23.26 28.27
N SER A 422 -13.71 -24.32 28.55
CA SER A 422 -12.77 -24.36 29.66
C SER A 422 -11.64 -23.35 29.44
N ARG A 423 -11.43 -22.46 30.39
CA ARG A 423 -10.35 -21.46 30.37
C ARG A 423 -9.23 -21.90 31.29
N ARG A 424 -8.01 -21.99 30.76
CA ARG A 424 -6.83 -22.35 31.58
C ARG A 424 -6.30 -21.18 32.40
N SER A 425 -6.44 -19.96 31.90
CA SER A 425 -6.10 -18.74 32.64
C SER A 425 -7.31 -18.27 33.46
N PRO A 426 -7.19 -18.17 34.80
CA PRO A 426 -8.27 -17.68 35.66
C PRO A 426 -8.52 -16.17 35.48
N ASN A 427 -7.53 -15.44 34.97
CA ASN A 427 -7.59 -13.99 34.75
C ASN A 427 -8.06 -13.62 33.34
N CYS A 428 -8.50 -14.60 32.54
CA CYS A 428 -8.93 -14.40 31.17
C CYS A 428 -10.34 -13.80 31.13
N HIS A 429 -10.42 -12.52 30.76
CA HIS A 429 -11.68 -11.84 30.49
C HIS A 429 -12.12 -12.10 29.04
N LEU A 430 -13.31 -12.70 28.89
CA LEU A 430 -13.98 -12.87 27.61
C LEU A 430 -14.95 -11.71 27.41
N ALA A 431 -14.79 -10.98 26.31
CA ALA A 431 -15.70 -9.96 25.82
C ALA A 431 -16.25 -10.39 24.45
N PHE A 432 -17.54 -10.20 24.25
CA PHE A 432 -18.23 -10.49 22.99
C PHE A 432 -19.02 -9.26 22.55
N ASP A 433 -18.73 -8.75 21.36
CA ASP A 433 -19.34 -7.53 20.78
C ASP A 433 -20.14 -7.81 19.50
#